data_AF-A0A936VG00-F1
#
_entry.id   AF-A0A936VG00-F1
#
_cell.length_a   1.000
_cell.length_b   1.000
_cell.length_c   1.000
_cell.angle_alpha   90.00
_cell.angle_beta   90.00
_cell.angle_gamma   90.00
#
_symmetry.space_group_name_H-M   'P 1'
#
loop_
_entity.id
_entity.type
_entity.pdbx_description
1 polymer ?
#
loop_
_entity_poly.entity_id
_entity_poly.type
_entity_poly.pdbx_seq_one_letter_code
_entity_poly.pdbx_strand_id
1 'polypeptide(L)'
;MELYNEFVAKFENEKIERLGMKVGALTAHAHTPHFYGFTWSPIGVATEYVKNSRVIRDFAITERPALSSRELIIIGARTYEADLTSGGAADLPDFFEGKARQLDYKTLRYVGHYGWVESIIETLPKDTDLPHRLQEAMMQAVPSVEDDLVLVHASVDGFDVTGRRRMIEKAYFVEPLEINGHNLRAIQTTTAAPLCQSAMMLLTGEYKGVVLQSQIDPKAFMAGKFVSKIYG
;
A
#
# COMPACT_ATOMS: atom_id res chain seq x y z
N MET A 1 7.39 -7.51 5.93
CA MET A 1 8.33 -8.50 6.46
C MET A 1 8.89 -8.13 7.83
N GLU A 2 9.45 -6.93 8.06
CA GLU A 2 10.05 -6.57 9.36
C GLU A 2 9.11 -6.74 10.55
N LEU A 3 7.89 -6.17 10.49
CA LEU A 3 6.89 -6.31 11.56
C LEU A 3 6.47 -7.76 11.82
N TYR A 4 6.45 -8.60 10.78
CA TYR A 4 6.17 -10.02 10.93
C TYR A 4 7.31 -10.71 11.69
N ASN A 5 8.55 -10.47 11.28
CA ASN A 5 9.72 -11.00 11.97
C ASN A 5 9.77 -10.54 13.44
N GLU A 6 9.41 -9.28 13.72
CA GLU A 6 9.28 -8.77 15.09
C GLU A 6 8.17 -9.48 15.87
N PHE A 7 7.00 -9.65 15.26
CA PHE A 7 5.87 -10.36 15.88
C PHE A 7 6.27 -11.78 16.27
N VAL A 8 6.87 -12.53 15.34
CA VAL A 8 7.33 -13.90 15.58
C VAL A 8 8.39 -13.93 16.69
N ALA A 9 9.37 -13.03 16.65
CA ALA A 9 10.42 -12.98 17.68
C ALA A 9 9.89 -12.65 19.08
N LYS A 10 8.84 -11.83 19.17
CA LYS A 10 8.29 -11.35 20.45
C LYS A 10 7.22 -12.26 21.04
N PHE A 11 6.44 -12.92 20.18
CA PHE A 11 5.26 -13.69 20.59
C PHE A 11 5.36 -15.18 20.25
N GLU A 12 6.48 -15.58 19.63
CA GLU A 12 6.86 -16.98 19.37
C GLU A 12 5.80 -17.76 18.56
N ASN A 13 5.12 -17.07 17.64
CA ASN A 13 4.10 -17.66 16.79
C ASN A 13 4.22 -17.16 15.34
N GLU A 14 4.51 -18.09 14.43
CA GLU A 14 4.61 -17.86 12.99
C GLU A 14 3.26 -17.79 12.28
N LYS A 15 2.20 -18.38 12.87
CA LYS A 15 0.85 -18.32 12.31
C LYS A 15 0.12 -17.09 12.82
N ILE A 16 -0.18 -16.18 11.92
CA ILE A 16 -0.84 -14.90 12.22
C ILE A 16 -2.28 -14.91 11.74
N GLU A 17 -3.13 -14.12 12.40
CA GLU A 17 -4.53 -13.99 12.04
C GLU A 17 -4.72 -13.01 10.88
N ARG A 18 -4.02 -11.86 10.91
CA ARG A 18 -4.13 -10.86 9.85
C ARG A 18 -2.79 -10.15 9.59
N LEU A 19 -2.43 -10.07 8.32
CA LEU A 19 -1.46 -9.10 7.80
C LEU A 19 -2.22 -7.98 7.09
N GLY A 20 -2.19 -6.77 7.66
CA GLY A 20 -2.80 -5.60 7.05
C GLY A 20 -1.72 -4.70 6.45
N MET A 21 -1.80 -4.42 5.15
CA MET A 21 -0.93 -3.48 4.44
C MET A 21 -1.78 -2.39 3.81
N LYS A 22 -1.42 -1.14 4.07
CA LYS A 22 -2.18 0.01 3.60
C LYS A 22 -1.25 1.10 3.09
N VAL A 23 -1.51 1.63 1.91
CA VAL A 23 -0.71 2.72 1.35
C VAL A 23 -1.61 3.79 0.73
N GLY A 24 -1.31 5.06 0.97
CA GLY A 24 -1.98 6.18 0.32
C GLY A 24 -0.98 7.19 -0.20
N ALA A 25 -0.90 7.34 -1.52
CA ALA A 25 -0.44 8.59 -2.13
C ALA A 25 -1.61 9.58 -2.09
N LEU A 26 -1.54 10.51 -1.15
CA LEU A 26 -2.57 11.47 -0.80
C LEU A 26 -2.13 12.88 -1.20
N THR A 27 -3.10 13.78 -1.29
CA THR A 27 -2.85 15.21 -1.48
C THR A 27 -2.81 15.91 -0.12
N ALA A 28 -2.05 17.00 0.01
CA ALA A 28 -2.05 17.78 1.26
C ALA A 28 -3.44 18.38 1.58
N HIS A 29 -4.22 18.66 0.53
CA HIS A 29 -5.57 19.19 0.60
C HIS A 29 -6.51 18.38 -0.31
N ALA A 30 -7.73 18.15 0.16
CA ALA A 30 -8.72 17.38 -0.57
C ALA A 30 -10.08 18.09 -0.50
N HIS A 31 -10.72 18.26 -1.65
CA HIS A 31 -11.98 19.00 -1.77
C HIS A 31 -13.12 18.09 -2.21
N THR A 32 -14.34 18.46 -1.81
CA THR A 32 -15.57 17.86 -2.33
C THR A 32 -15.65 18.00 -3.86
N PRO A 33 -16.24 17.04 -4.59
CA PRO A 33 -16.87 15.81 -4.09
C PRO A 33 -15.94 14.60 -3.99
N HIS A 34 -14.76 14.66 -4.59
CA HIS A 34 -13.90 13.49 -4.82
C HIS A 34 -12.86 13.25 -3.73
N PHE A 35 -12.56 14.26 -2.91
CA PHE A 35 -11.55 14.21 -1.83
C PHE A 35 -10.22 13.58 -2.28
N TYR A 36 -9.76 14.00 -3.46
CA TYR A 36 -8.59 13.42 -4.13
C TYR A 36 -7.95 14.41 -5.11
N GLY A 37 -6.70 14.19 -5.48
CA GLY A 37 -6.04 14.88 -6.59
C GLY A 37 -5.00 13.96 -7.20
N PHE A 38 -4.78 14.07 -8.50
CA PHE A 38 -3.79 13.24 -9.18
C PHE A 38 -2.38 13.74 -8.87
N THR A 39 -1.59 12.91 -8.20
CA THR A 39 -0.16 13.10 -7.96
C THR A 39 0.69 12.14 -8.80
N TRP A 40 0.03 11.19 -9.46
CA TRP A 40 0.62 10.14 -10.29
C TRP A 40 -0.36 9.66 -11.36
N SER A 41 0.05 8.63 -12.11
CA SER A 41 -0.62 8.14 -13.32
C SER A 41 -2.13 7.87 -13.13
N PRO A 42 -3.02 8.65 -13.80
CA PRO A 42 -4.47 8.45 -13.71
C PRO A 42 -4.94 7.06 -14.14
N ILE A 43 -4.33 6.49 -15.19
CA ILE A 43 -4.66 5.13 -15.64
C ILE A 43 -4.30 4.08 -14.59
N GLY A 44 -3.21 4.31 -13.83
CA GLY A 44 -2.81 3.43 -12.75
C GLY A 44 -3.86 3.41 -11.66
N VAL A 45 -4.30 4.59 -11.21
CA VAL A 45 -5.38 4.75 -10.22
C VAL A 45 -6.66 4.04 -10.68
N ALA A 46 -7.10 4.29 -11.91
CA ALA A 46 -8.33 3.68 -12.43
C ALA A 46 -8.20 2.15 -12.55
N THR A 47 -7.04 1.65 -12.96
CA THR A 47 -6.77 0.20 -13.05
C THR A 47 -6.84 -0.47 -11.69
N GLU A 48 -6.30 0.17 -10.65
CA GLU A 48 -6.32 -0.32 -9.27
C GLU A 48 -7.73 -0.52 -8.71
N TYR A 49 -8.69 0.30 -9.16
CA TYR A 49 -10.09 0.29 -8.71
C TYR A 49 -10.97 -0.71 -9.47
N VAL A 50 -10.46 -1.31 -10.56
CA VAL A 50 -11.26 -2.20 -11.42
C VAL A 50 -10.76 -3.64 -11.37
N LYS A 51 -9.44 -3.86 -11.38
CA LYS A 51 -8.90 -5.23 -11.40
C LYS A 51 -9.04 -5.92 -10.06
N ASN A 52 -9.16 -7.24 -10.08
CA ASN A 52 -9.19 -8.05 -8.87
C ASN A 52 -7.89 -7.88 -8.06
N SER A 53 -8.04 -7.89 -6.74
CA SER A 53 -6.95 -7.96 -5.77
C SER A 53 -6.67 -9.40 -5.38
N ARG A 54 -5.40 -9.81 -5.41
CA ARG A 54 -4.94 -11.04 -4.76
C ARG A 54 -4.91 -10.83 -3.25
N VAL A 55 -5.58 -11.71 -2.52
CA VAL A 55 -5.69 -11.66 -1.06
C VAL A 55 -5.49 -13.05 -0.46
N ILE A 56 -5.26 -13.14 0.85
CA ILE A 56 -5.35 -14.43 1.56
C ILE A 56 -6.63 -14.45 2.38
N ARG A 57 -7.37 -15.57 2.30
CA ARG A 57 -8.52 -15.88 3.15
C ARG A 57 -8.40 -17.33 3.60
N ASP A 58 -8.59 -17.56 4.89
CA ASP A 58 -8.46 -18.87 5.52
C ASP A 58 -7.19 -19.61 5.10
N PHE A 59 -6.06 -18.90 5.12
CA PHE A 59 -4.72 -19.40 4.77
C PHE A 59 -4.49 -19.75 3.29
N ALA A 60 -5.46 -19.53 2.41
CA ALA A 60 -5.34 -19.79 0.97
C ALA A 60 -5.38 -18.49 0.16
N ILE A 61 -4.63 -18.43 -0.93
CA ILE A 61 -4.68 -17.31 -1.88
C ILE A 61 -6.02 -17.36 -2.62
N THR A 62 -6.67 -16.20 -2.73
CA THR A 62 -7.89 -16.01 -3.51
C THR A 62 -7.90 -14.64 -4.17
N GLU A 63 -8.86 -14.41 -5.05
CA GLU A 63 -9.09 -13.11 -5.67
C GLU A 63 -10.38 -12.49 -5.17
N ARG A 64 -10.38 -11.17 -4.99
CA ARG A 64 -11.56 -10.38 -4.68
C ARG A 64 -11.64 -9.17 -5.59
N PRO A 65 -12.84 -8.72 -5.97
CA PRO A 65 -12.98 -7.46 -6.70
C PRO A 65 -12.32 -6.32 -5.93
N ALA A 66 -11.74 -5.36 -6.65
CA ALA A 66 -11.38 -4.08 -6.03
C ALA A 66 -12.64 -3.41 -5.45
N LEU A 67 -12.43 -2.54 -4.47
CA LEU A 67 -13.49 -1.79 -3.79
C LEU A 67 -14.53 -2.65 -3.04
N SER A 68 -14.21 -3.90 -2.73
CA SER A 68 -15.16 -4.86 -2.11
C SER A 68 -15.01 -5.05 -0.61
N SER A 69 -14.07 -4.34 0.05
CA SER A 69 -13.78 -4.49 1.47
C SER A 69 -13.40 -3.16 2.10
N ARG A 70 -14.30 -2.18 2.03
CA ARG A 70 -14.12 -0.86 2.64
C ARG A 70 -14.05 -0.96 4.16
N GLU A 71 -13.10 -0.24 4.75
CA GLU A 71 -13.03 -0.02 6.19
C GLU A 71 -12.63 1.44 6.49
N LEU A 72 -13.09 1.95 7.63
CA LEU A 72 -12.57 3.19 8.20
C LEU A 72 -11.38 2.85 9.11
N ILE A 73 -10.38 3.73 9.11
CA ILE A 73 -9.21 3.60 9.98
C ILE A 73 -8.75 4.97 10.46
N ILE A 74 -8.33 5.02 11.73
CA ILE A 74 -7.71 6.22 12.31
C ILE A 74 -6.21 5.98 12.40
N ILE A 75 -5.42 6.84 11.77
CA ILE A 75 -3.94 6.78 11.80
C ILE A 75 -3.44 8.18 12.16
N GLY A 76 -2.67 8.30 13.24
CA GLY A 76 -2.14 9.60 13.69
C GLY A 76 -3.23 10.65 13.95
N ALA A 77 -4.36 10.22 14.55
CA ALA A 77 -5.55 11.04 14.81
C ALA A 77 -6.29 11.58 13.56
N ARG A 78 -5.97 11.08 12.37
CA ARG A 78 -6.71 11.38 11.12
C ARG A 78 -7.50 10.16 10.68
N THR A 79 -8.75 10.38 10.25
CA THR A 79 -9.61 9.32 9.71
C THR A 79 -9.40 9.18 8.22
N TYR A 80 -9.19 7.94 7.79
CA TYR A 80 -9.08 7.54 6.39
C TYR A 80 -10.09 6.43 6.10
N GLU A 81 -10.36 6.23 4.81
CA GLU A 81 -10.97 4.99 4.32
C GLU A 81 -9.92 4.16 3.59
N ALA A 82 -10.03 2.84 3.73
CA ALA A 82 -9.16 1.89 3.06
C ALA A 82 -10.01 0.82 2.36
N ASP A 83 -9.65 0.48 1.12
CA ASP A 83 -10.34 -0.54 0.36
C ASP A 83 -9.38 -1.37 -0.49
N LEU A 84 -9.81 -2.57 -0.90
CA LEU A 84 -9.00 -3.45 -1.72
C LEU A 84 -8.74 -2.81 -3.08
N THR A 85 -7.47 -2.83 -3.48
CA THR A 85 -7.00 -2.35 -4.77
C THR A 85 -6.01 -3.35 -5.35
N SER A 86 -5.91 -3.41 -6.68
CA SER A 86 -5.05 -4.39 -7.34
C SER A 86 -3.57 -4.01 -7.28
N GLY A 87 -2.66 -4.98 -7.46
CA GLY A 87 -1.26 -4.74 -7.81
C GLY A 87 -0.28 -4.46 -6.66
N GLY A 88 -0.74 -3.97 -5.51
CA GLY A 88 0.19 -3.54 -4.45
C GLY A 88 0.75 -4.62 -3.52
N ALA A 89 0.21 -5.84 -3.54
CA ALA A 89 0.63 -6.92 -2.63
C ALA A 89 1.92 -7.65 -3.06
N ALA A 90 2.38 -7.45 -4.30
CA ALA A 90 3.55 -8.13 -4.88
C ALA A 90 3.52 -9.67 -4.65
N ASP A 91 4.63 -10.26 -4.19
CA ASP A 91 4.77 -11.69 -3.89
C ASP A 91 4.35 -12.06 -2.45
N LEU A 92 3.87 -11.11 -1.66
CA LEU A 92 3.52 -11.37 -0.25
C LEU A 92 2.36 -12.36 -0.08
N PRO A 93 1.31 -12.39 -0.94
CA PRO A 93 0.32 -13.47 -0.87
C PRO A 93 0.95 -14.86 -1.01
N ASP A 94 1.94 -15.02 -1.89
CA ASP A 94 2.65 -16.29 -2.08
C ASP A 94 3.51 -16.64 -0.86
N PHE A 95 4.20 -15.65 -0.27
CA PHE A 95 5.00 -15.87 0.92
C PHE A 95 4.17 -16.25 2.16
N PHE A 96 2.98 -15.66 2.32
CA PHE A 96 2.14 -15.79 3.51
C PHE A 96 1.06 -16.86 3.39
N GLU A 97 0.92 -17.53 2.25
CA GLU A 97 0.05 -18.70 2.12
C GLU A 97 0.40 -19.75 3.19
N GLY A 98 -0.62 -20.30 3.87
CA GLY A 98 -0.42 -21.22 5.00
C GLY A 98 0.03 -20.57 6.32
N LYS A 99 0.52 -19.31 6.31
CA LYS A 99 1.04 -18.60 7.50
C LYS A 99 0.06 -17.55 8.04
N ALA A 100 -0.56 -16.77 7.16
CA ALA A 100 -1.54 -15.76 7.56
C ALA A 100 -2.96 -16.28 7.27
N ARG A 101 -3.88 -16.19 8.24
CA ARG A 101 -5.30 -16.51 7.97
C ARG A 101 -5.88 -15.50 6.98
N GLN A 102 -5.54 -14.23 7.13
CA GLN A 102 -5.97 -13.14 6.25
C GLN A 102 -4.80 -12.23 5.86
N LEU A 103 -4.78 -11.81 4.60
CA LEU A 103 -3.86 -10.79 4.09
C LEU A 103 -4.63 -9.84 3.17
N ASP A 104 -4.54 -8.55 3.46
CA ASP A 104 -5.07 -7.48 2.61
C ASP A 104 -3.97 -6.48 2.25
N TYR A 105 -3.92 -6.11 0.96
CA TYR A 105 -3.36 -4.83 0.53
C TYR A 105 -4.53 -3.89 0.22
N LYS A 106 -4.55 -2.74 0.88
CA LYS A 106 -5.59 -1.72 0.67
C LYS A 106 -4.97 -0.37 0.36
N THR A 107 -5.63 0.41 -0.47
CA THR A 107 -5.23 1.80 -0.72
C THR A 107 -5.94 2.71 0.29
N LEU A 108 -5.22 3.67 0.88
CA LEU A 108 -5.76 4.70 1.76
C LEU A 108 -6.20 5.92 0.95
N ARG A 109 -7.38 6.46 1.30
CA ARG A 109 -7.95 7.69 0.76
C ARG A 109 -8.62 8.50 1.87
N TYR A 110 -8.89 9.77 1.57
CA TYR A 110 -9.75 10.59 2.42
C TYR A 110 -11.19 10.08 2.32
N VAL A 111 -11.91 10.13 3.45
CA VAL A 111 -13.26 9.60 3.56
C VAL A 111 -14.19 10.22 2.51
N GLY A 112 -14.89 9.36 1.75
CA GLY A 112 -15.84 9.77 0.71
C GLY A 112 -15.32 9.59 -0.72
N HIS A 113 -14.01 9.41 -0.92
CA HIS A 113 -13.44 9.20 -2.24
C HIS A 113 -13.97 7.95 -2.94
N TYR A 114 -13.96 6.81 -2.25
CA TYR A 114 -14.37 5.54 -2.85
C TYR A 114 -15.85 5.50 -3.17
N GLY A 115 -16.70 6.11 -2.33
CA GLY A 115 -18.12 6.26 -2.65
C GLY A 115 -18.34 7.11 -3.92
N TRP A 116 -17.53 8.14 -4.11
CA TRP A 116 -17.56 8.94 -5.34
C TRP A 116 -17.09 8.13 -6.57
N VAL A 117 -16.00 7.36 -6.45
CA VAL A 117 -15.50 6.48 -7.53
C VAL A 117 -16.54 5.42 -7.92
N GLU A 118 -17.15 4.75 -6.95
CA GLU A 118 -18.19 3.74 -7.20
C GLU A 118 -19.39 4.33 -7.94
N SER A 119 -19.81 5.54 -7.56
CA SER A 119 -20.92 6.23 -8.23
C SER A 119 -20.64 6.46 -9.73
N ILE A 120 -19.37 6.66 -10.10
CA ILE A 120 -18.96 6.77 -11.50
C ILE A 120 -18.99 5.39 -12.16
N ILE A 121 -18.34 4.39 -11.55
CA ILE A 121 -18.27 3.01 -12.08
C ILE A 121 -19.66 2.45 -12.36
N GLU A 122 -20.66 2.74 -11.51
CA GLU A 122 -22.04 2.29 -11.69
C GLU A 122 -22.69 2.81 -12.98
N THR A 123 -22.27 3.98 -13.46
CA THR A 123 -22.80 4.60 -14.69
C THR A 123 -22.07 4.16 -15.95
N LEU A 124 -20.93 3.49 -15.83
CA LEU A 124 -20.07 3.10 -16.95
C LEU A 124 -20.35 1.66 -17.41
N PRO A 125 -20.16 1.35 -18.71
CA PRO A 125 -20.16 -0.03 -19.19
C PRO A 125 -19.10 -0.88 -18.46
N LYS A 126 -19.50 -2.05 -17.96
CA LYS A 126 -18.63 -2.99 -17.23
C LYS A 126 -17.92 -3.95 -18.20
N ASP A 127 -17.23 -3.39 -19.18
CA ASP A 127 -16.44 -4.11 -20.18
C ASP A 127 -14.93 -4.02 -19.85
N THR A 128 -14.09 -4.60 -20.72
CA THR A 128 -12.62 -4.59 -20.53
C THR A 128 -12.01 -3.20 -20.60
N ASP A 129 -12.73 -2.21 -21.13
CA ASP A 129 -12.29 -0.83 -21.28
C ASP A 129 -12.69 0.06 -20.09
N LEU A 130 -13.37 -0.51 -19.09
CA LEU A 130 -13.77 0.18 -17.86
C LEU A 130 -12.64 0.99 -17.21
N PRO A 131 -11.37 0.52 -17.11
CA PRO A 131 -10.28 1.34 -16.57
C PRO A 131 -10.04 2.65 -17.34
N HIS A 132 -10.09 2.63 -18.67
CA HIS A 132 -9.89 3.84 -19.48
C HIS A 132 -11.08 4.79 -19.35
N ARG A 133 -12.31 4.26 -19.39
CA ARG A 133 -13.52 5.08 -19.19
C ARG A 133 -13.55 5.73 -17.81
N LEU A 134 -13.17 4.98 -16.77
CA LEU A 134 -13.06 5.50 -15.41
C LEU A 134 -11.98 6.57 -15.32
N GLN A 135 -10.81 6.36 -15.95
CA GLN A 135 -9.77 7.37 -16.03
C GLN A 135 -10.30 8.66 -16.67
N GLU A 136 -10.95 8.58 -17.83
CA GLU A 136 -11.50 9.75 -18.53
C GLU A 136 -12.49 10.51 -17.65
N ALA A 137 -13.44 9.80 -17.03
CA ALA A 137 -14.43 10.39 -16.14
C ALA A 137 -13.76 11.06 -14.91
N MET A 138 -12.77 10.41 -14.31
CA MET A 138 -12.04 10.97 -13.17
C MET A 138 -11.23 12.20 -13.57
N MET A 139 -10.55 12.20 -14.73
CA MET A 139 -9.75 13.33 -15.20
C MET A 139 -10.58 14.58 -15.53
N GLN A 140 -11.87 14.42 -15.84
CA GLN A 140 -12.79 15.56 -16.02
C GLN A 140 -13.12 16.27 -14.70
N ALA A 141 -13.05 15.56 -13.57
CA ALA A 141 -13.49 16.07 -12.27
C ALA A 141 -12.34 16.34 -11.29
N VAL A 142 -11.25 15.57 -11.37
CA VAL A 142 -10.15 15.57 -10.40
C VAL A 142 -8.95 16.36 -10.97
N PRO A 143 -8.46 17.39 -10.28
CA PRO A 143 -7.30 18.14 -10.72
C PRO A 143 -5.99 17.34 -10.52
N SER A 144 -4.99 17.65 -11.35
CA SER A 144 -3.60 17.29 -11.07
C SER A 144 -3.02 18.27 -10.05
N VAL A 145 -2.29 17.75 -9.05
CA VAL A 145 -1.68 18.57 -8.00
C VAL A 145 -0.25 18.10 -7.70
N GLU A 146 0.55 19.01 -7.16
CA GLU A 146 1.94 18.74 -6.80
C GLU A 146 2.12 18.45 -5.30
N ASP A 147 1.33 19.08 -4.42
CA ASP A 147 1.46 18.90 -2.97
C ASP A 147 0.88 17.55 -2.53
N ASP A 148 1.76 16.64 -2.14
CA ASP A 148 1.41 15.28 -1.77
C ASP A 148 1.94 14.86 -0.40
N LEU A 149 1.42 13.74 0.08
CA LEU A 149 1.84 13.04 1.28
C LEU A 149 1.73 11.54 0.98
N VAL A 150 2.73 10.76 1.34
CA VAL A 150 2.62 9.30 1.28
C VAL A 150 2.47 8.75 2.70
N LEU A 151 1.37 8.03 2.92
CA LEU A 151 1.11 7.29 4.15
C LEU A 151 1.28 5.80 3.89
N VAL A 152 2.18 5.15 4.63
CA VAL A 152 2.32 3.69 4.66
C VAL A 152 1.92 3.21 6.05
N HIS A 153 0.99 2.27 6.13
CA HIS A 153 0.62 1.58 7.37
C HIS A 153 0.73 0.08 7.18
N ALA A 154 1.30 -0.60 8.17
CA ALA A 154 1.40 -2.04 8.20
C ALA A 154 1.07 -2.55 9.60
N SER A 155 0.45 -3.73 9.66
CA SER A 155 0.03 -4.37 10.90
C SER A 155 0.10 -5.88 10.83
N VAL A 156 0.49 -6.50 11.93
CA VAL A 156 0.49 -7.94 12.15
C VAL A 156 -0.33 -8.21 13.41
N ASP A 157 -1.45 -8.91 13.25
CA ASP A 157 -2.34 -9.35 14.32
C ASP A 157 -2.33 -10.89 14.38
N GLY A 158 -2.30 -11.43 15.60
CA GLY A 158 -2.24 -12.86 15.84
C GLY A 158 -2.33 -13.19 17.32
N PHE A 159 -1.91 -14.39 17.70
CA PHE A 159 -1.89 -14.84 19.10
C PHE A 159 -0.45 -15.11 19.54
N ASP A 160 -0.14 -14.82 20.80
CA ASP A 160 1.09 -15.33 21.42
C ASP A 160 0.94 -16.80 21.85
N VAL A 161 2.04 -17.42 22.29
CA VAL A 161 2.08 -18.82 22.76
C VAL A 161 1.16 -19.12 23.94
N THR A 162 0.69 -18.09 24.67
CA THR A 162 -0.28 -18.25 25.77
C THR A 162 -1.73 -18.22 25.29
N GLY A 163 -1.96 -18.01 23.99
CA GLY A 163 -3.29 -17.86 23.39
C GLY A 163 -3.87 -16.46 23.53
N ARG A 164 -3.08 -15.45 23.93
CA ARG A 164 -3.55 -14.06 24.02
C ARG A 164 -3.37 -13.36 22.68
N ARG A 165 -4.40 -12.64 22.23
CA ARG A 165 -4.34 -11.84 21.00
C ARG A 165 -3.35 -10.68 21.14
N ARG A 166 -2.53 -10.46 20.12
CA ARG A 166 -1.48 -9.45 20.03
C ARG A 166 -1.52 -8.78 18.67
N MET A 167 -1.09 -7.53 18.64
CA MET A 167 -0.92 -6.77 17.41
C MET A 167 0.35 -5.92 17.50
N ILE A 168 1.08 -5.83 16.41
CA ILE A 168 2.13 -4.84 16.18
C ILE A 168 1.76 -4.08 14.92
N GLU A 169 1.85 -2.76 14.97
CA GLU A 169 1.59 -1.91 13.82
C GLU A 169 2.56 -0.73 13.75
N LYS A 170 2.74 -0.22 12.54
CA LYS A 170 3.58 0.95 12.28
C LYS A 170 2.99 1.77 11.15
N ALA A 171 3.12 3.08 11.26
CA ALA A 171 2.76 4.02 10.23
C ALA A 171 3.97 4.93 9.92
N TYR A 172 4.14 5.25 8.64
CA TYR A 172 5.11 6.20 8.12
C TYR A 172 4.36 7.28 7.37
N PHE A 173 4.56 8.53 7.80
CA PHE A 173 4.07 9.71 7.12
C PHE A 173 5.26 10.35 6.41
N VAL A 174 5.30 10.25 5.09
CA VAL A 174 6.38 10.78 4.27
C VAL A 174 5.88 12.03 3.55
N GLU A 175 6.52 13.16 3.85
CA GLU A 175 6.22 14.47 3.28
C GLU A 175 7.21 14.79 2.14
N PRO A 176 6.92 15.80 1.30
CA PRO A 176 7.87 16.33 0.34
C PRO A 176 9.16 16.79 1.03
N LEU A 177 10.28 16.66 0.34
CA LEU A 177 11.60 16.92 0.91
C LEU A 177 12.54 17.57 -0.09
N GLU A 178 13.41 18.43 0.41
CA GLU A 178 14.45 19.08 -0.40
C GLU A 178 15.70 18.20 -0.45
N ILE A 179 16.12 17.79 -1.66
CA ILE A 179 17.41 17.14 -1.91
C ILE A 179 18.21 18.00 -2.88
N ASN A 180 19.40 18.44 -2.45
CA ASN A 180 20.33 19.22 -3.26
C ASN A 180 19.68 20.47 -3.91
N GLY A 181 18.82 21.18 -3.17
CA GLY A 181 18.11 22.37 -3.66
C GLY A 181 16.91 22.06 -4.58
N HIS A 182 16.54 20.78 -4.76
CA HIS A 182 15.34 20.37 -5.47
C HIS A 182 14.28 19.86 -4.50
N ASN A 183 13.11 20.48 -4.52
CA ASN A 183 11.94 19.97 -3.80
C ASN A 183 11.37 18.77 -4.55
N LEU A 184 11.40 17.61 -3.89
CA LEU A 184 10.83 16.37 -4.40
C LEU A 184 9.56 16.04 -3.62
N ARG A 185 8.52 15.68 -4.35
CA ARG A 185 7.26 15.16 -3.82
C ARG A 185 7.47 13.87 -3.04
N ALA A 186 6.61 13.61 -2.06
CA ALA A 186 6.65 12.39 -1.27
C ALA A 186 6.58 11.14 -2.15
N ILE A 187 5.72 11.12 -3.18
CA ILE A 187 5.61 9.98 -4.08
C ILE A 187 6.89 9.75 -4.90
N GLN A 188 7.61 10.82 -5.26
CA GLN A 188 8.86 10.70 -6.01
C GLN A 188 9.92 10.02 -5.15
N THR A 189 10.07 10.43 -3.90
CA THR A 189 11.12 9.93 -3.01
C THR A 189 10.79 8.53 -2.50
N THR A 190 9.54 8.26 -2.16
CA THR A 190 9.06 6.92 -1.75
C THR A 190 9.10 5.89 -2.87
N THR A 191 9.10 6.32 -4.14
CA THR A 191 9.30 5.44 -5.30
C THR A 191 10.78 5.26 -5.63
N ALA A 192 11.52 6.37 -5.72
CA ALA A 192 12.91 6.35 -6.17
C ALA A 192 13.87 5.73 -5.13
N ALA A 193 13.67 6.00 -3.83
CA ALA A 193 14.59 5.52 -2.80
C ALA A 193 14.63 3.99 -2.66
N PRO A 194 13.48 3.27 -2.60
CA PRO A 194 13.47 1.81 -2.62
C PRO A 194 14.11 1.21 -3.87
N LEU A 195 13.90 1.82 -5.04
CA LEU A 195 14.53 1.39 -6.29
C LEU A 195 16.06 1.55 -6.24
N CYS A 196 16.55 2.72 -5.85
CA CYS A 196 17.98 2.98 -5.68
C CYS A 196 18.62 2.04 -4.64
N GLN A 197 17.92 1.76 -3.54
CA GLN A 197 18.41 0.83 -2.52
C GLN A 197 18.49 -0.60 -3.03
N SER A 198 17.47 -1.06 -3.76
CA SER A 198 17.48 -2.38 -4.40
C SER A 198 18.64 -2.52 -5.37
N ALA A 199 18.90 -1.49 -6.20
CA ALA A 199 20.03 -1.47 -7.11
C ALA A 199 21.38 -1.53 -6.36
N MET A 200 21.54 -0.77 -5.27
CA MET A 200 22.75 -0.85 -4.44
C MET A 200 22.95 -2.23 -3.82
N MET A 201 21.89 -2.89 -3.36
CA MET A 201 21.96 -4.24 -2.81
C MET A 201 22.34 -5.26 -3.89
N LEU A 202 21.83 -5.13 -5.11
CA LEU A 202 22.27 -5.99 -6.23
C LEU A 202 23.76 -5.81 -6.55
N LEU A 203 24.29 -4.59 -6.47
CA LEU A 203 25.69 -4.29 -6.74
C LEU A 203 26.67 -4.87 -5.70
N THR A 204 26.21 -5.34 -4.53
CA THR A 204 27.08 -6.05 -3.57
C THR A 204 27.50 -7.43 -4.07
N GLY A 205 26.77 -7.99 -5.05
CA GLY A 205 26.98 -9.35 -5.56
C GLY A 205 26.37 -10.46 -4.69
N GLU A 206 25.73 -10.10 -3.57
CA GLU A 206 25.03 -11.03 -2.68
C GLU A 206 23.75 -11.59 -3.31
N TYR A 207 23.01 -10.73 -4.03
CA TYR A 207 21.76 -11.07 -4.69
C TYR A 207 21.99 -11.40 -6.16
N LYS A 208 21.46 -12.54 -6.63
CA LYS A 208 21.63 -13.03 -8.01
C LYS A 208 20.33 -13.61 -8.56
N GLY A 209 20.09 -13.42 -9.85
CA GLY A 209 18.88 -13.92 -10.52
C GLY A 209 17.64 -13.09 -10.16
N VAL A 210 16.46 -13.72 -10.22
CA VAL A 210 15.20 -13.10 -9.81
C VAL A 210 15.13 -13.09 -8.29
N VAL A 211 15.02 -11.90 -7.70
CA VAL A 211 14.87 -11.70 -6.26
C VAL A 211 13.54 -11.00 -5.99
N LEU A 212 12.70 -11.61 -5.16
CA LEU A 212 11.40 -11.09 -4.76
C LEU A 212 11.51 -10.28 -3.46
N GLN A 213 10.50 -9.45 -3.18
CA GLN A 213 10.51 -8.57 -2.00
C GLN A 213 10.60 -9.37 -0.69
N SER A 214 9.93 -10.52 -0.60
CA SER A 214 9.98 -11.37 0.59
C SER A 214 11.34 -12.02 0.87
N GLN A 215 12.24 -12.02 -0.13
CA GLN A 215 13.57 -12.64 -0.06
C GLN A 215 14.67 -11.67 0.36
N ILE A 216 14.36 -10.37 0.45
CA ILE A 216 15.29 -9.34 0.88
C ILE A 216 15.19 -9.19 2.40
N ASP A 217 16.33 -9.17 3.11
CA ASP A 217 16.33 -8.87 4.55
C ASP A 217 15.75 -7.47 4.78
N PRO A 218 14.58 -7.34 5.44
CA PRO A 218 13.91 -6.06 5.52
C PRO A 218 14.68 -5.07 6.40
N LYS A 219 15.44 -5.54 7.41
CA LYS A 219 16.22 -4.65 8.28
C LYS A 219 17.39 -4.02 7.52
N ALA A 220 18.15 -4.82 6.78
CA ALA A 220 19.22 -4.34 5.91
C ALA A 220 18.69 -3.38 4.84
N PHE A 221 17.54 -3.69 4.23
CA PHE A 221 16.89 -2.82 3.25
C PHE A 221 16.50 -1.46 3.86
N MET A 222 15.81 -1.47 5.01
CA MET A 222 15.35 -0.26 5.69
C MET A 222 16.50 0.58 6.25
N ALA A 223 17.59 -0.05 6.70
CA ALA A 223 18.81 0.63 7.15
C ALA A 223 19.66 1.21 6.00
N GLY A 224 19.32 0.87 4.75
CA GLY A 224 20.02 1.32 3.57
C GLY A 224 20.04 2.84 3.40
N LYS A 225 21.11 3.38 2.81
CA LYS A 225 21.38 4.82 2.70
C LYS A 225 20.25 5.63 2.04
N PHE A 226 19.54 5.03 1.09
CA PHE A 226 18.44 5.72 0.40
C PHE A 226 17.14 5.63 1.20
N VAL A 227 16.78 4.43 1.67
CA VAL A 227 15.49 4.17 2.33
C VAL A 227 15.44 4.81 3.72
N SER A 228 16.51 4.73 4.50
CA SER A 228 16.58 5.33 5.84
C SER A 228 16.44 6.85 5.84
N LYS A 229 16.77 7.53 4.73
CA LYS A 229 16.56 8.98 4.60
C LYS A 229 15.10 9.37 4.38
N ILE A 230 14.27 8.43 3.89
CA ILE A 230 12.87 8.68 3.52
C ILE A 230 11.91 8.14 4.58
N TYR A 231 12.23 6.98 5.15
CA TYR A 231 11.36 6.26 6.09
C TYR A 231 11.95 6.15 7.51
N GLY A 232 13.15 6.66 7.74
CA GLY A 232 13.86 6.60 9.03
C GLY A 232 13.60 7.78 9.95
#